data_AF-A0A1E4SXM4-F1
#
_entry.id   AF-A0A1E4SXM4-F1
#
_cell.length_a   1.000
_cell.length_b   1.000
_cell.length_c   1.000
_cell.angle_alpha   90.00
_cell.angle_beta   90.00
_cell.angle_gamma   90.00
#
_symmetry.space_group_name_H-M   'P 1'
#
loop_
_entity.id
_entity.type
_entity.pdbx_description
1 polymer ?
#
loop_
_entity_poly.entity_id
_entity_poly.type
_entity_poly.pdbx_seq_one_letter_code
_entity_poly.pdbx_strand_id
1 'polypeptide(L)'
;PVARENATLISLVRNSELFAMLRTINNVENRFNHQYHYDWIFANDEPFTTEFMDMVSNMCSGTVKFVQIPYEMWSYPDWIDQEKAAEVRKQMRKKRVKYGDKEAYRHMCRFFSGMFYNLEEMKNYKYFWRIEPDVEFRCSIRYDPFKVMREGKKTYGFNLAPLELHTTVRSLWNETINYMSQYPDKIADNNNFKFLTDDDGVSFNMCHFWSNFEIADLDFFRGEAYTHFFDYLDQKGGIYYERWGDAPIHSIAVSILLPYTQLQYFTNTGYYHAPNMQCDGSPQMIIDNECTCSPTDDFAWDTHSCIPKFFDIHNLERPDYAPKTRYLPIH
;
A
#
# COMPACT_ATOMS: atom_id res chain seq x y z
N PRO A 1 -29.13 -8.92 -2.81
CA PRO A 1 -27.87 -8.19 -2.56
C PRO A 1 -27.09 -8.84 -1.41
N VAL A 2 -25.84 -9.21 -1.64
CA VAL A 2 -24.94 -9.69 -0.57
C VAL A 2 -24.76 -8.53 0.44
N ALA A 3 -24.86 -8.81 1.73
CA ALA A 3 -24.59 -7.79 2.75
C ALA A 3 -23.09 -7.40 2.66
N ARG A 4 -22.82 -6.10 2.48
CA ARG A 4 -21.48 -5.55 2.29
C ARG A 4 -21.11 -4.62 3.46
N GLU A 5 -19.82 -4.50 3.74
CA GLU A 5 -19.29 -3.61 4.77
C GLU A 5 -19.31 -2.14 4.30
N ASN A 6 -19.05 -1.20 5.23
CA ASN A 6 -18.85 0.19 4.84
C ASN A 6 -17.45 0.41 4.26
N ALA A 7 -17.29 0.17 2.96
CA ALA A 7 -16.01 0.22 2.28
C ALA A 7 -16.08 0.74 0.84
N THR A 8 -14.94 1.13 0.31
CA THR A 8 -14.77 1.59 -1.09
C THR A 8 -13.47 1.05 -1.68
N LEU A 9 -13.45 0.90 -3.00
CA LEU A 9 -12.21 0.84 -3.77
C LEU A 9 -11.71 2.26 -4.03
N ILE A 10 -10.38 2.47 -4.12
CA ILE A 10 -9.78 3.75 -4.47
C ILE A 10 -8.66 3.57 -5.50
N SER A 11 -8.65 4.44 -6.51
CA SER A 11 -7.60 4.51 -7.53
C SER A 11 -7.16 5.96 -7.73
N LEU A 12 -5.85 6.20 -7.62
CA LEU A 12 -5.23 7.44 -8.08
C LEU A 12 -4.73 7.21 -9.50
N VAL A 13 -5.26 7.97 -10.47
CA VAL A 13 -5.04 7.68 -11.89
C VAL A 13 -5.17 8.93 -12.74
N ARG A 14 -4.29 9.06 -13.74
CA ARG A 14 -4.34 10.18 -14.69
C ARG A 14 -5.23 9.83 -15.88
N ASN A 15 -5.74 10.86 -16.54
CA ASN A 15 -6.48 10.71 -17.81
C ASN A 15 -5.69 9.88 -18.86
N SER A 16 -4.37 10.04 -18.92
CA SER A 16 -3.50 9.31 -19.86
C SER A 16 -3.39 7.80 -19.59
N GLU A 17 -3.82 7.34 -18.41
CA GLU A 17 -3.76 5.94 -17.97
C GLU A 17 -5.10 5.22 -18.15
N LEU A 18 -6.08 5.85 -18.83
CA LEU A 18 -7.43 5.31 -19.04
C LEU A 18 -7.43 3.83 -19.44
N PHE A 19 -6.79 3.47 -20.56
CA PHE A 19 -6.82 2.09 -21.04
C PHE A 19 -6.14 1.08 -20.12
N ALA A 20 -5.12 1.51 -19.36
CA ALA A 20 -4.53 0.69 -18.30
C ALA A 20 -5.53 0.46 -17.17
N MET A 21 -6.19 1.52 -16.73
CA MET A 21 -7.24 1.43 -15.71
C MET A 21 -8.43 0.57 -16.16
N LEU A 22 -8.88 0.68 -17.41
CA LEU A 22 -9.99 -0.14 -17.93
C LEU A 22 -9.65 -1.64 -17.89
N ARG A 23 -8.40 -2.03 -18.21
CA ARG A 23 -7.96 -3.43 -18.07
C ARG A 23 -8.02 -3.89 -16.62
N THR A 24 -7.56 -3.06 -15.70
CA THR A 24 -7.63 -3.33 -14.27
C THR A 24 -9.08 -3.42 -13.78
N ILE A 25 -9.96 -2.50 -14.16
CA ILE A 25 -11.40 -2.53 -13.78
C ILE A 25 -12.02 -3.84 -14.26
N ASN A 26 -11.84 -4.20 -15.54
CA ASN A 26 -12.36 -5.46 -16.06
C ASN A 26 -11.85 -6.66 -15.24
N ASN A 27 -10.57 -6.66 -14.88
CA ASN A 27 -10.00 -7.74 -14.09
C ASN A 27 -10.58 -7.78 -12.65
N VAL A 28 -10.63 -6.65 -11.94
CA VAL A 28 -11.18 -6.56 -10.58
C VAL A 28 -12.66 -6.91 -10.54
N GLU A 29 -13.46 -6.46 -11.51
CA GLU A 29 -14.88 -6.81 -11.61
C GLU A 29 -15.06 -8.31 -11.81
N ASN A 30 -14.32 -8.92 -12.75
CA ASN A 30 -14.39 -10.36 -13.02
C ASN A 30 -13.93 -11.22 -11.84
N ARG A 31 -12.93 -10.77 -11.07
CA ARG A 31 -12.36 -11.55 -9.96
C ARG A 31 -13.01 -11.29 -8.62
N PHE A 32 -13.68 -10.15 -8.43
CA PHE A 32 -14.18 -9.73 -7.13
C PHE A 32 -15.46 -8.89 -7.23
N ASN A 33 -15.36 -7.68 -7.79
CA ASN A 33 -16.31 -6.62 -7.47
C ASN A 33 -17.69 -6.80 -8.11
N HIS A 34 -17.81 -7.59 -9.18
CA HIS A 34 -19.12 -7.92 -9.76
C HIS A 34 -20.03 -8.69 -8.77
N GLN A 35 -19.46 -9.31 -7.73
CA GLN A 35 -20.24 -10.03 -6.71
C GLN A 35 -20.73 -9.12 -5.58
N TYR A 36 -19.97 -8.06 -5.25
CA TYR A 36 -20.19 -7.23 -4.05
C TYR A 36 -20.62 -5.80 -4.37
N HIS A 37 -20.32 -5.32 -5.57
CA HIS A 37 -20.64 -3.98 -6.07
C HIS A 37 -20.16 -2.88 -5.14
N TYR A 38 -18.96 -2.98 -4.55
CA TYR A 38 -18.39 -1.90 -3.75
C TYR A 38 -18.21 -0.64 -4.59
N ASP A 39 -18.42 0.51 -3.95
CA ASP A 39 -18.21 1.81 -4.59
C ASP A 39 -16.73 1.97 -4.99
N TRP A 40 -16.46 2.77 -6.01
CA TRP A 40 -15.10 3.00 -6.50
C TRP A 40 -14.83 4.49 -6.68
N ILE A 41 -13.87 5.01 -5.91
CA ILE A 41 -13.40 6.39 -6.00
C ILE A 41 -12.19 6.46 -6.92
N PHE A 42 -12.26 7.33 -7.92
CA PHE A 42 -11.14 7.67 -8.79
C PHE A 42 -10.69 9.09 -8.45
N ALA A 43 -9.43 9.24 -8.06
CA ALA A 43 -8.81 10.53 -7.74
C ALA A 43 -7.77 10.91 -8.81
N ASN A 44 -7.65 12.19 -9.10
CA ASN A 44 -6.67 12.74 -10.05
C ASN A 44 -6.31 14.18 -9.65
N ASP A 45 -5.07 14.59 -9.86
CA ASP A 45 -4.63 15.98 -9.64
C ASP A 45 -5.16 16.95 -10.69
N GLU A 46 -5.61 16.42 -11.83
CA GLU A 46 -6.31 17.15 -12.89
C GLU A 46 -7.80 16.76 -12.96
N PRO A 47 -8.68 17.62 -13.52
CA PRO A 47 -10.04 17.23 -13.85
C PRO A 47 -10.07 16.01 -14.78
N PHE A 48 -10.94 15.04 -14.50
CA PHE A 48 -11.17 13.92 -15.41
C PHE A 48 -11.87 14.37 -16.70
N THR A 49 -11.48 13.78 -17.83
CA THR A 49 -12.18 14.01 -19.10
C THR A 49 -13.52 13.29 -19.12
N THR A 50 -14.46 13.77 -19.94
CA THR A 50 -15.75 13.09 -20.16
C THR A 50 -15.55 11.67 -20.67
N GLU A 51 -14.61 11.46 -21.59
CA GLU A 51 -14.24 10.13 -22.08
C GLU A 51 -13.83 9.17 -20.95
N PHE A 52 -12.98 9.65 -20.04
CA PHE A 52 -12.55 8.85 -18.89
C PHE A 52 -13.75 8.47 -18.03
N MET A 53 -14.58 9.45 -17.66
CA MET A 53 -15.72 9.24 -16.78
C MET A 53 -16.75 8.29 -17.38
N ASP A 54 -17.08 8.43 -18.66
CA ASP A 54 -18.06 7.61 -19.35
C ASP A 54 -17.59 6.14 -19.45
N MET A 55 -16.34 5.91 -19.86
CA MET A 55 -15.81 4.56 -20.03
C MET A 55 -15.65 3.82 -18.70
N VAL A 56 -15.15 4.50 -17.67
CA VAL A 56 -15.00 3.91 -16.33
C VAL A 56 -16.37 3.59 -15.73
N SER A 57 -17.32 4.54 -15.78
CA SER A 57 -18.67 4.34 -15.23
C SER A 57 -19.41 3.19 -15.89
N ASN A 58 -19.19 2.95 -17.18
CA ASN A 58 -19.79 1.83 -17.91
C ASN A 58 -19.22 0.46 -17.52
N MET A 59 -18.00 0.40 -16.96
CA MET A 59 -17.33 -0.86 -16.62
C MET A 59 -17.45 -1.25 -15.14
N CYS A 60 -17.59 -0.28 -14.24
CA CYS A 60 -17.76 -0.55 -12.82
C CYS A 60 -19.19 -0.98 -12.50
N SER A 61 -19.35 -2.03 -11.69
CA SER A 61 -20.67 -2.49 -11.27
C SER A 61 -21.20 -1.77 -10.02
N GLY A 62 -20.31 -1.18 -9.21
CA GLY A 62 -20.62 -0.33 -8.06
C GLY A 62 -20.76 1.15 -8.42
N THR A 63 -21.10 1.98 -7.42
CA THR A 63 -21.19 3.45 -7.61
C THR A 63 -19.80 4.04 -7.84
N VAL A 64 -19.63 4.81 -8.91
CA VAL A 64 -18.37 5.49 -9.22
C VAL A 64 -18.40 6.94 -8.76
N LYS A 65 -17.30 7.42 -8.18
CA LYS A 65 -17.07 8.83 -7.84
C LYS A 65 -15.76 9.31 -8.44
N PHE A 66 -15.77 10.48 -9.08
CA PHE A 66 -14.58 11.11 -9.64
C PHE A 66 -14.22 12.34 -8.82
N VAL A 67 -12.98 12.39 -8.33
CA VAL A 67 -12.51 13.39 -7.38
C VAL A 67 -11.29 14.10 -7.97
N GLN A 68 -11.38 15.42 -8.11
CA GLN A 68 -10.20 16.24 -8.33
C GLN A 68 -9.53 16.51 -6.98
N ILE A 69 -8.24 16.18 -6.87
CA ILE A 69 -7.48 16.38 -5.65
C ILE A 69 -7.30 17.87 -5.40
N PRO A 70 -7.63 18.37 -4.20
CA PRO A 70 -7.38 19.77 -3.86
C PRO A 70 -5.90 20.13 -3.95
N TYR A 71 -5.61 21.36 -4.39
CA TYR A 71 -4.23 21.81 -4.65
C TYR A 71 -3.34 21.69 -3.40
N GLU A 72 -3.88 21.99 -2.22
CA GLU A 72 -3.20 21.88 -0.93
C GLU A 72 -2.76 20.45 -0.58
N MET A 73 -3.45 19.44 -1.10
CA MET A 73 -3.10 18.02 -0.92
C MET A 73 -2.07 17.54 -1.97
N TRP A 74 -1.84 18.30 -3.04
CA TRP A 74 -0.96 17.96 -4.17
C TRP A 74 0.04 19.07 -4.51
N SER A 75 0.51 19.81 -3.51
CA SER A 75 1.50 20.88 -3.65
C SER A 75 2.64 20.73 -2.64
N TYR A 76 3.66 21.59 -2.74
CA TYR A 76 4.70 21.67 -1.72
C TYR A 76 4.16 22.34 -0.46
N PRO A 77 4.38 21.77 0.74
CA PRO A 77 4.13 22.49 1.97
C PRO A 77 5.16 23.61 2.19
N ASP A 78 4.79 24.62 2.97
CA ASP A 78 5.55 25.87 3.14
C ASP A 78 6.97 25.68 3.70
N TRP A 79 7.23 24.58 4.43
CA TRP A 79 8.54 24.25 4.98
C TRP A 79 9.48 23.56 3.97
N ILE A 80 9.05 23.36 2.73
CA ILE A 80 9.88 22.74 1.68
C ILE A 80 10.51 23.79 0.79
N ASP A 81 11.83 23.83 0.81
CA ASP A 81 12.66 24.54 -0.15
C ASP A 81 12.58 23.84 -1.51
N GLN A 82 11.83 24.46 -2.42
CA GLN A 82 11.59 23.93 -3.76
C GLN A 82 12.85 23.92 -4.64
N GLU A 83 13.79 24.85 -4.43
CA GLU A 83 15.07 24.87 -5.16
C GLU A 83 15.95 23.70 -4.75
N LYS A 84 16.04 23.45 -3.44
CA LYS A 84 16.72 22.27 -2.89
C LYS A 84 16.08 20.98 -3.39
N ALA A 85 14.75 20.87 -3.36
CA ALA A 85 14.03 19.71 -3.88
C ALA A 85 14.30 19.50 -5.39
N ALA A 86 14.32 20.58 -6.18
CA ALA A 86 14.65 20.50 -7.61
C ALA A 86 16.08 20.04 -7.86
N GLU A 87 17.05 20.48 -7.06
CA GLU A 87 18.44 20.01 -7.17
C GLU A 87 18.58 18.53 -6.80
N VAL A 88 17.89 18.08 -5.74
CA VAL A 88 17.83 16.65 -5.39
C VAL A 88 17.29 15.82 -6.56
N ARG A 89 16.21 16.27 -7.22
CA ARG A 89 15.68 15.59 -8.42
C ARG A 89 16.72 15.49 -9.54
N LYS A 90 17.47 16.56 -9.81
CA LYS A 90 18.56 16.55 -10.80
C LYS A 90 19.66 15.56 -10.42
N GLN A 91 20.04 15.50 -9.15
CA GLN A 91 21.07 14.56 -8.66
C GLN A 91 20.60 13.10 -8.75
N MET A 92 19.36 12.83 -8.37
CA MET A 92 18.78 11.48 -8.47
C MET A 92 18.61 11.03 -9.93
N ARG A 93 18.29 11.96 -10.86
CA ARG A 93 18.32 11.70 -12.30
C ARG A 93 19.70 11.22 -12.77
N LYS A 94 20.76 11.94 -12.37
CA LYS A 94 22.15 11.59 -12.71
C LYS A 94 22.53 10.19 -12.18
N LYS A 95 22.04 9.84 -10.99
CA LYS A 95 22.25 8.53 -10.35
C LYS A 95 21.30 7.43 -10.86
N ARG A 96 20.38 7.75 -11.79
CA ARG A 96 19.39 6.82 -12.36
C ARG A 96 18.52 6.14 -11.29
N VAL A 97 18.20 6.85 -10.21
CA VAL A 97 17.25 6.36 -9.20
C VAL A 97 15.86 6.30 -9.83
N LYS A 98 15.16 5.16 -9.71
CA LYS A 98 13.80 4.98 -10.25
C LYS A 98 12.89 6.12 -9.76
N TYR A 99 12.18 6.79 -10.68
CA TYR A 99 11.35 7.98 -10.39
C TYR A 99 12.06 9.13 -9.64
N GLY A 100 13.38 9.10 -9.52
CA GLY A 100 14.13 10.04 -8.69
C GLY A 100 14.02 11.49 -9.16
N ASP A 101 13.74 11.71 -10.44
CA ASP A 101 13.56 13.02 -11.06
C ASP A 101 12.08 13.44 -11.21
N LYS A 102 11.13 12.60 -10.77
CA LYS A 102 9.70 12.83 -10.93
C LYS A 102 9.14 13.58 -9.73
N GLU A 103 8.63 14.78 -10.00
CA GLU A 103 7.99 15.65 -9.01
C GLU A 103 6.59 15.18 -8.64
N ALA A 104 5.74 14.91 -9.64
CA ALA A 104 4.42 14.32 -9.43
C ALA A 104 4.46 13.00 -8.64
N TYR A 105 5.52 12.20 -8.79
CA TYR A 105 5.69 10.97 -8.02
C TYR A 105 5.87 11.24 -6.51
N ARG A 106 6.52 12.36 -6.13
CA ARG A 106 6.66 12.75 -4.72
C ARG A 106 5.37 13.32 -4.15
N HIS A 107 4.62 14.09 -4.95
CA HIS A 107 3.26 14.50 -4.56
C HIS A 107 2.36 13.28 -4.35
N MET A 108 2.43 12.29 -5.25
CA MET A 108 1.73 11.01 -5.09
C MET A 108 2.11 10.30 -3.78
N CYS A 109 3.41 10.14 -3.50
CA CYS A 109 3.85 9.50 -2.27
C CYS A 109 3.37 10.26 -1.03
N ARG A 110 3.43 11.60 -1.01
CA ARG A 110 2.89 12.40 0.09
C ARG A 110 1.37 12.26 0.22
N PHE A 111 0.65 12.29 -0.90
CA PHE A 111 -0.79 12.19 -0.94
C PHE A 111 -1.29 10.86 -0.34
N PHE A 112 -0.70 9.74 -0.77
CA PHE A 112 -1.04 8.43 -0.18
C PHE A 112 -0.54 8.30 1.26
N SER A 113 0.59 8.91 1.61
CA SER A 113 1.10 8.86 2.99
C SER A 113 0.20 9.60 3.99
N GLY A 114 -0.45 10.70 3.61
CA GLY A 114 -1.03 11.59 4.63
C GLY A 114 -2.30 12.35 4.27
N MET A 115 -2.80 12.24 3.05
CA MET A 115 -3.87 13.14 2.58
C MET A 115 -5.11 12.40 2.06
N PHE A 116 -4.95 11.28 1.36
CA PHE A 116 -6.06 10.64 0.62
C PHE A 116 -7.28 10.33 1.51
N TYR A 117 -7.05 9.91 2.76
CA TYR A 117 -8.11 9.54 3.71
C TYR A 117 -8.93 10.73 4.22
N ASN A 118 -8.47 11.95 3.97
CA ASN A 118 -9.13 13.21 4.31
C ASN A 118 -9.98 13.81 3.16
N LEU A 119 -9.93 13.21 1.96
CA LEU A 119 -10.87 13.57 0.89
C LEU A 119 -12.32 13.46 1.38
N GLU A 120 -13.17 14.39 0.98
CA GLU A 120 -14.56 14.47 1.45
C GLU A 120 -15.33 13.17 1.16
N GLU A 121 -15.10 12.58 0.00
CA GLU A 121 -15.73 11.33 -0.42
C GLU A 121 -15.32 10.16 0.48
N MET A 122 -14.06 10.14 0.94
CA MET A 122 -13.51 9.09 1.79
C MET A 122 -14.12 9.09 3.18
N LYS A 123 -14.58 10.23 3.70
CA LYS A 123 -15.17 10.36 5.06
C LYS A 123 -16.38 9.47 5.29
N ASN A 124 -17.06 9.05 4.23
CA ASN A 124 -18.23 8.19 4.31
C ASN A 124 -17.88 6.72 4.56
N TYR A 125 -16.62 6.33 4.36
CA TYR A 125 -16.19 4.94 4.39
C TYR A 125 -15.35 4.62 5.62
N LYS A 126 -15.49 3.38 6.08
CA LYS A 126 -14.67 2.80 7.16
C LYS A 126 -13.44 2.13 6.60
N TYR A 127 -13.57 1.32 5.55
CA TYR A 127 -12.44 0.65 4.92
C TYR A 127 -12.20 1.15 3.50
N PHE A 128 -10.97 1.03 3.03
CA PHE A 128 -10.64 1.19 1.63
C PHE A 128 -9.83 0.00 1.11
N TRP A 129 -9.89 -0.22 -0.21
CA TRP A 129 -8.94 -1.06 -0.93
C TRP A 129 -8.31 -0.25 -2.06
N ARG A 130 -7.00 -0.04 -1.99
CA ARG A 130 -6.22 0.62 -3.06
C ARG A 130 -6.03 -0.32 -4.25
N ILE A 131 -6.37 0.20 -5.43
CA ILE A 131 -6.22 -0.45 -6.73
C ILE A 131 -5.51 0.52 -7.68
N GLU A 132 -4.34 0.13 -8.20
CA GLU A 132 -3.60 0.93 -9.18
C GLU A 132 -3.90 0.52 -10.64
N PRO A 133 -3.68 1.39 -11.63
CA PRO A 133 -3.67 0.97 -13.03
C PRO A 133 -2.62 -0.12 -13.28
N ASP A 134 -2.88 -0.98 -14.29
CA ASP A 134 -1.99 -2.08 -14.71
C ASP A 134 -1.70 -3.15 -13.62
N VAL A 135 -2.54 -3.25 -12.58
CA VAL A 135 -2.57 -4.43 -11.69
C VAL A 135 -3.47 -5.53 -12.25
N GLU A 136 -3.19 -6.77 -11.87
CA GLU A 136 -4.06 -7.93 -12.14
C GLU A 136 -4.28 -8.74 -10.87
N PHE A 137 -5.50 -9.25 -10.71
CA PHE A 137 -5.85 -10.38 -9.86
C PHE A 137 -5.97 -11.60 -10.75
N ARG A 138 -5.07 -12.57 -10.54
CA ARG A 138 -5.04 -13.80 -11.31
C ARG A 138 -5.86 -14.90 -10.69
N CYS A 139 -6.35 -14.74 -9.46
CA CYS A 139 -7.30 -15.63 -8.81
C CYS A 139 -8.64 -14.90 -8.58
N SER A 140 -9.73 -15.64 -8.59
CA SER A 140 -11.07 -15.20 -8.20
C SER A 140 -11.13 -15.10 -6.67
N ILE A 141 -11.48 -13.92 -6.15
CA ILE A 141 -11.57 -13.61 -4.72
C ILE A 141 -13.02 -13.84 -4.30
N ARG A 142 -13.30 -15.07 -3.86
CA ARG A 142 -14.67 -15.55 -3.53
C ARG A 142 -15.14 -15.22 -2.10
N TYR A 143 -14.46 -14.32 -1.42
CA TYR A 143 -14.83 -13.85 -0.08
C TYR A 143 -14.83 -12.32 -0.07
N ASP A 144 -15.42 -11.73 0.96
CA ASP A 144 -15.40 -10.29 1.18
C ASP A 144 -14.18 -9.92 2.05
N PRO A 145 -13.13 -9.27 1.50
CA PRO A 145 -11.96 -8.91 2.27
C PRO A 145 -12.28 -7.92 3.39
N PHE A 146 -13.24 -7.03 3.21
CA PHE A 146 -13.63 -6.06 4.24
C PHE A 146 -14.33 -6.76 5.41
N LYS A 147 -15.11 -7.81 5.12
CA LYS A 147 -15.69 -8.67 6.17
C LYS A 147 -14.60 -9.38 6.96
N VAL A 148 -13.56 -9.91 6.29
CA VAL A 148 -12.38 -10.49 6.95
C VAL A 148 -11.72 -9.46 7.88
N MET A 149 -11.56 -8.22 7.42
CA MET A 149 -10.99 -7.14 8.23
C MET A 149 -11.82 -6.88 9.48
N ARG A 150 -13.15 -6.70 9.34
CA ARG A 150 -14.04 -6.43 10.47
C ARG A 150 -14.09 -7.60 11.47
N GLU A 151 -14.31 -8.82 10.99
CA GLU A 151 -14.48 -10.00 11.86
C GLU A 151 -13.17 -10.38 12.56
N GLY A 152 -12.04 -10.24 11.86
CA GLY A 152 -10.71 -10.44 12.43
C GLY A 152 -10.19 -9.27 13.27
N LYS A 153 -10.97 -8.17 13.41
CA LYS A 153 -10.54 -6.91 14.04
C LYS A 153 -9.18 -6.44 13.53
N LYS A 154 -9.03 -6.48 12.20
CA LYS A 154 -7.82 -6.09 11.49
C LYS A 154 -7.92 -4.64 11.05
N THR A 155 -6.76 -4.03 10.98
CA THR A 155 -6.60 -2.60 10.67
C THR A 155 -5.88 -2.41 9.35
N TYR A 156 -4.86 -3.22 9.05
CA TYR A 156 -4.07 -3.11 7.82
C TYR A 156 -3.84 -4.47 7.17
N GLY A 157 -4.13 -4.55 5.88
CA GLY A 157 -4.06 -5.76 5.08
C GLY A 157 -3.13 -5.62 3.89
N PHE A 158 -2.29 -6.62 3.67
CA PHE A 158 -1.26 -6.66 2.63
C PHE A 158 -1.15 -8.06 2.01
N ASN A 159 -0.51 -8.16 0.85
CA ASN A 159 -0.26 -9.44 0.19
C ASN A 159 1.20 -9.66 -0.26
N LEU A 160 1.98 -8.59 -0.39
CA LEU A 160 3.38 -8.64 -0.79
C LEU A 160 4.21 -7.72 0.10
N ALA A 161 5.47 -8.09 0.33
CA ALA A 161 6.39 -7.31 1.14
C ALA A 161 7.82 -7.33 0.58
N PRO A 162 8.12 -6.57 -0.49
CA PRO A 162 9.46 -6.52 -1.07
C PRO A 162 10.42 -5.67 -0.21
N LEU A 163 11.67 -5.61 -0.66
CA LEU A 163 12.67 -4.68 -0.13
C LEU A 163 12.61 -3.32 -0.82
N GLU A 164 12.69 -2.25 -0.04
CA GLU A 164 12.85 -0.88 -0.55
C GLU A 164 14.28 -0.65 -1.04
N LEU A 165 14.41 0.29 -1.97
CA LEU A 165 15.69 0.77 -2.46
C LEU A 165 16.34 1.70 -1.43
N HIS A 166 17.35 1.23 -0.70
CA HIS A 166 18.10 2.04 0.28
C HIS A 166 18.49 3.47 -0.17
N THR A 167 18.67 3.69 -1.48
CA THR A 167 18.99 5.02 -2.05
C THR A 167 17.88 6.06 -1.90
N THR A 168 16.67 5.68 -1.50
CA THR A 168 15.45 6.52 -1.53
C THR A 168 14.97 6.92 -0.14
N VAL A 169 15.45 6.22 0.89
CA VAL A 169 15.01 6.29 2.30
C VAL A 169 16.19 6.40 3.27
N ARG A 170 17.23 7.14 2.89
CA ARG A 170 18.53 7.21 3.61
C ARG A 170 18.38 7.71 5.05
N SER A 171 17.53 8.71 5.26
CA SER A 171 17.29 9.28 6.60
C SER A 171 16.00 8.80 7.26
N LEU A 172 15.13 8.06 6.54
CA LEU A 172 13.82 7.63 7.04
C LEU A 172 13.95 6.81 8.34
N TRP A 173 14.92 5.90 8.40
CA TRP A 173 15.11 5.06 9.59
C TRP A 173 15.57 5.86 10.80
N ASN A 174 16.54 6.76 10.62
CA ASN A 174 17.01 7.62 11.71
C ASN A 174 15.86 8.47 12.25
N GLU A 175 15.01 9.02 11.36
CA GLU A 175 13.85 9.79 11.79
C GLU A 175 12.78 8.91 12.47
N THR A 176 12.65 7.65 12.08
CA THR A 176 11.78 6.67 12.75
C THR A 176 12.26 6.37 14.17
N ILE A 177 13.55 6.07 14.36
CA ILE A 177 14.12 5.83 15.69
C ILE A 177 14.02 7.09 16.56
N ASN A 178 14.29 8.27 15.99
CA ASN A 178 14.11 9.55 16.68
C ASN A 178 12.66 9.77 17.12
N TYR A 179 11.69 9.41 16.28
CA TYR A 179 10.26 9.49 16.62
C TYR A 179 9.93 8.57 17.79
N MET A 180 10.32 7.29 17.71
CA MET A 180 10.05 6.32 18.77
C MET A 180 10.68 6.73 20.11
N SER A 181 11.89 7.29 20.09
CA SER A 181 12.56 7.78 21.30
C SER A 181 11.91 9.04 21.88
N GLN A 182 11.36 9.93 21.05
CA GLN A 182 10.71 11.16 21.51
C GLN A 182 9.27 10.92 21.98
N TYR A 183 8.59 9.93 21.40
CA TYR A 183 7.18 9.66 21.63
C TYR A 183 6.93 8.19 22.00
N PRO A 184 7.54 7.67 23.09
CA PRO A 184 7.38 6.27 23.47
C PRO A 184 5.93 5.89 23.77
N ASP A 185 5.13 6.82 24.32
CA ASP A 185 3.71 6.60 24.64
C ASP A 185 2.82 6.40 23.40
N LYS A 186 3.32 6.70 22.20
CA LYS A 186 2.62 6.48 20.92
C LYS A 186 2.96 5.12 20.31
N ILE A 187 3.96 4.42 20.83
CA ILE A 187 4.42 3.14 20.29
C ILE A 187 3.59 2.02 20.91
N ALA A 188 3.01 1.18 20.06
CA ALA A 188 2.16 0.08 20.52
C ALA A 188 2.98 -1.02 21.20
N ASP A 189 2.42 -1.61 22.26
CA ASP A 189 2.88 -2.89 22.79
C ASP A 189 2.63 -4.02 21.79
N ASN A 190 3.50 -5.05 21.81
CA ASN A 190 3.42 -6.19 20.88
C ASN A 190 3.34 -5.75 19.41
N ASN A 191 4.09 -4.72 19.06
CA ASN A 191 4.14 -4.22 17.69
C ASN A 191 4.97 -5.13 16.77
N ASN A 192 5.05 -4.74 15.50
CA ASN A 192 5.78 -5.44 14.44
C ASN A 192 7.18 -4.83 14.20
N PHE A 193 7.81 -4.18 15.20
CA PHE A 193 9.09 -3.48 15.02
C PHE A 193 10.19 -4.38 14.45
N LYS A 194 10.27 -5.63 14.91
CA LYS A 194 11.25 -6.63 14.42
C LYS A 194 11.10 -6.97 12.95
N PHE A 195 10.00 -6.61 12.29
CA PHE A 195 9.89 -6.74 10.84
C PHE A 195 10.82 -5.77 10.11
N LEU A 196 10.99 -4.56 10.65
CA LEU A 196 11.73 -3.45 10.05
C LEU A 196 13.25 -3.56 10.24
N THR A 197 13.72 -4.36 11.19
CA THR A 197 15.14 -4.42 11.56
C THR A 197 15.56 -5.85 11.88
N ASP A 198 16.80 -6.20 11.57
CA ASP A 198 17.40 -7.49 11.92
C ASP A 198 18.39 -7.39 13.09
N ASP A 199 18.69 -6.16 13.54
CA ASP A 199 19.77 -5.80 14.46
C ASP A 199 19.25 -4.91 15.60
N ASP A 200 18.05 -5.23 16.10
CA ASP A 200 17.40 -4.58 17.25
C ASP A 200 17.33 -3.04 17.17
N GLY A 201 17.19 -2.52 15.95
CA GLY A 201 16.97 -1.10 15.70
C GLY A 201 18.15 -0.34 15.13
N VAL A 202 19.32 -0.97 15.00
CA VAL A 202 20.54 -0.32 14.50
C VAL A 202 20.39 0.08 13.03
N SER A 203 19.76 -0.75 12.20
CA SER A 203 19.52 -0.48 10.79
C SER A 203 18.12 -0.89 10.31
N PHE A 204 17.67 -0.21 9.26
CA PHE A 204 16.48 -0.62 8.52
C PHE A 204 16.87 -1.73 7.55
N ASN A 205 16.17 -2.86 7.62
CA ASN A 205 16.39 -4.00 6.72
C ASN A 205 15.69 -3.85 5.37
N MET A 206 15.05 -2.71 5.13
CA MET A 206 14.30 -2.35 3.91
C MET A 206 12.97 -3.08 3.71
N CYS A 207 12.55 -3.95 4.63
CA CYS A 207 11.25 -4.61 4.56
C CYS A 207 10.11 -3.61 4.64
N HIS A 208 9.16 -3.70 3.71
CA HIS A 208 7.93 -2.92 3.72
C HIS A 208 6.81 -3.71 3.04
N PHE A 209 5.57 -3.47 3.46
CA PHE A 209 4.35 -3.91 2.77
C PHE A 209 4.14 -3.08 1.51
N TRP A 210 3.77 -3.74 0.42
CA TRP A 210 3.67 -3.09 -0.89
C TRP A 210 2.30 -2.42 -1.07
N SER A 211 2.22 -1.12 -0.82
CA SER A 211 0.97 -0.34 -0.72
C SER A 211 0.14 -0.27 -2.01
N ASN A 212 0.67 -0.70 -3.16
CA ASN A 212 -0.12 -0.85 -4.39
C ASN A 212 -1.32 -1.79 -4.20
N PHE A 213 -1.18 -2.78 -3.29
CA PHE A 213 -2.28 -3.54 -2.71
C PHE A 213 -2.36 -3.20 -1.21
N GLU A 214 -3.44 -2.57 -0.81
CA GLU A 214 -3.66 -2.18 0.57
C GLU A 214 -5.16 -2.22 0.88
N ILE A 215 -5.54 -2.98 1.90
CA ILE A 215 -6.91 -3.03 2.42
C ILE A 215 -6.85 -2.61 3.88
N ALA A 216 -7.40 -1.45 4.23
CA ALA A 216 -7.18 -0.92 5.58
C ALA A 216 -8.35 -0.10 6.12
N ASP A 217 -8.39 0.01 7.46
CA ASP A 217 -9.32 0.81 8.23
C ASP A 217 -8.89 2.28 8.21
N LEU A 218 -9.73 3.14 7.65
CA LEU A 218 -9.49 4.59 7.54
C LEU A 218 -9.43 5.26 8.92
N ASP A 219 -10.03 4.67 9.96
CA ASP A 219 -9.98 5.22 11.31
C ASP A 219 -8.54 5.22 11.88
N PHE A 220 -7.68 4.29 11.45
CA PHE A 220 -6.26 4.32 11.82
C PHE A 220 -5.56 5.54 11.25
N PHE A 221 -5.74 5.81 9.96
CA PHE A 221 -5.12 6.94 9.27
C PHE A 221 -5.63 8.29 9.77
N ARG A 222 -6.92 8.35 10.15
CA ARG A 222 -7.55 9.52 10.77
C ARG A 222 -7.23 9.67 12.26
N GLY A 223 -6.62 8.64 12.86
CA GLY A 223 -6.34 8.58 14.28
C GLY A 223 -5.15 9.44 14.67
N GLU A 224 -5.17 9.95 15.91
CA GLU A 224 -4.15 10.86 16.45
C GLU A 224 -2.72 10.30 16.30
N ALA A 225 -2.53 9.00 16.52
CA ALA A 225 -1.21 8.38 16.46
C ALA A 225 -0.61 8.42 15.03
N TYR A 226 -1.42 8.13 14.01
CA TYR A 226 -0.96 8.17 12.62
C TYR A 226 -0.76 9.59 12.14
N THR A 227 -1.73 10.49 12.39
CA THR A 227 -1.61 11.90 12.02
C THR A 227 -0.35 12.54 12.61
N HIS A 228 -0.10 12.32 13.90
CA HIS A 228 1.11 12.82 14.56
C HIS A 228 2.41 12.24 13.97
N PHE A 229 2.43 10.95 13.65
CA PHE A 229 3.57 10.29 13.01
C PHE A 229 3.83 10.84 11.60
N PHE A 230 2.79 10.96 10.78
CA PHE A 230 2.91 11.50 9.43
C PHE A 230 3.36 12.97 9.47
N ASP A 231 2.75 13.80 10.30
CA ASP A 231 3.11 15.22 10.43
C ASP A 231 4.58 15.39 10.84
N TYR A 232 5.07 14.55 11.77
CA TYR A 232 6.48 14.51 12.14
C TYR A 232 7.38 14.23 10.93
N LEU A 233 7.06 13.18 10.14
CA LEU A 233 7.86 12.82 8.96
C LEU A 233 7.77 13.85 7.84
N ASP A 234 6.58 14.40 7.58
CA ASP A 234 6.35 15.40 6.52
C ASP A 234 7.17 16.67 6.79
N GLN A 235 7.30 17.08 8.05
CA GLN A 235 8.17 18.19 8.48
C GLN A 235 9.66 17.95 8.26
N LYS A 236 10.12 16.68 8.23
CA LYS A 236 11.52 16.36 7.88
C LYS A 236 11.80 16.56 6.39
N GLY A 237 10.76 16.60 5.57
CA GLY A 237 10.84 16.85 4.14
C GLY A 237 11.50 15.74 3.33
N GLY A 238 11.68 14.54 3.91
CA GLY A 238 12.36 13.42 3.23
C GLY A 238 11.61 12.91 1.99
N ILE A 239 10.30 13.13 1.89
CA ILE A 239 9.53 12.86 0.67
C ILE A 239 10.08 13.69 -0.51
N TYR A 240 10.51 14.94 -0.26
CA TYR A 240 11.00 15.87 -1.28
C TYR A 240 12.53 15.96 -1.38
N TYR A 241 13.24 15.92 -0.25
CA TYR A 241 14.70 15.96 -0.19
C TYR A 241 15.35 14.58 -0.38
N GLU A 242 14.56 13.51 -0.34
CA GLU A 242 14.92 12.18 -0.81
C GLU A 242 13.86 11.69 -1.81
N ARG A 243 13.24 10.54 -1.55
CA ARG A 243 12.13 9.97 -2.32
C ARG A 243 11.37 8.94 -1.48
N TRP A 244 11.05 9.30 -0.23
CA TRP A 244 10.29 8.43 0.68
C TRP A 244 8.95 8.07 0.03
N GLY A 245 8.73 6.77 -0.15
CA GLY A 245 7.47 6.24 -0.65
C GLY A 245 6.44 6.14 0.47
N ASP A 246 5.16 6.16 0.09
CA ASP A 246 4.05 5.82 0.97
C ASP A 246 4.16 4.38 1.50
N ALA A 247 4.63 3.43 0.68
CA ALA A 247 4.79 2.04 1.09
C ALA A 247 5.69 1.85 2.34
N PRO A 248 6.94 2.34 2.39
CA PRO A 248 7.73 2.27 3.62
C PRO A 248 7.17 3.15 4.76
N ILE A 249 6.54 4.30 4.47
CA ILE A 249 5.92 5.14 5.52
C ILE A 249 4.76 4.40 6.21
N HIS A 250 3.81 3.86 5.44
CA HIS A 250 2.70 3.07 5.95
C HIS A 250 3.22 1.85 6.71
N SER A 251 4.20 1.15 6.14
CA SER A 251 4.78 -0.05 6.76
C SER A 251 5.42 0.22 8.10
N ILE A 252 6.16 1.33 8.24
CA ILE A 252 6.72 1.74 9.52
C ILE A 252 5.59 2.10 10.49
N ALA A 253 4.63 2.93 10.06
CA ALA A 253 3.52 3.37 10.89
C ALA A 253 2.73 2.19 11.46
N VAL A 254 2.25 1.28 10.62
CA VAL A 254 1.48 0.10 11.08
C VAL A 254 2.34 -0.87 11.86
N SER A 255 3.67 -0.85 11.69
CA SER A 255 4.56 -1.75 12.41
C SER A 255 4.95 -1.25 13.80
N ILE A 256 4.85 0.05 14.08
CA ILE A 256 5.21 0.62 15.39
C ILE A 256 3.99 1.15 16.16
N LEU A 257 2.93 1.56 15.47
CA LEU A 257 1.74 2.17 16.07
C LEU A 257 0.60 1.17 16.31
N LEU A 258 0.72 -0.07 15.82
CA LEU A 258 -0.28 -1.12 15.99
C LEU A 258 0.35 -2.40 16.58
N PRO A 259 -0.41 -3.15 17.39
CA PRO A 259 -0.07 -4.55 17.68
C PRO A 259 -0.06 -5.37 16.38
N TYR A 260 0.90 -6.29 16.23
CA TYR A 260 1.03 -7.09 15.01
C TYR A 260 -0.22 -7.93 14.70
N THR A 261 -1.03 -8.26 15.72
CA THR A 261 -2.27 -9.02 15.57
C THR A 261 -3.35 -8.28 14.77
N GLN A 262 -3.23 -6.96 14.61
CA GLN A 262 -4.13 -6.17 13.76
C GLN A 262 -3.71 -6.16 12.28
N LEU A 263 -2.58 -6.77 11.94
CA LEU A 263 -2.13 -6.93 10.57
C LEU A 263 -2.76 -8.19 9.94
N GLN A 264 -3.08 -8.10 8.65
CA GLN A 264 -3.70 -9.19 7.88
C GLN A 264 -2.89 -9.47 6.61
N TYR A 265 -2.32 -10.68 6.52
CA TYR A 265 -1.79 -11.18 5.27
C TYR A 265 -2.91 -11.78 4.43
N PHE A 266 -3.19 -11.22 3.26
CA PHE A 266 -4.12 -11.77 2.29
C PHE A 266 -3.35 -12.69 1.34
N THR A 267 -3.75 -13.95 1.31
CA THR A 267 -3.15 -14.99 0.46
C THR A 267 -4.05 -15.30 -0.74
N ASN A 268 -3.47 -15.90 -1.78
CA ASN A 268 -4.20 -16.45 -2.92
C ASN A 268 -5.06 -15.41 -3.67
N THR A 269 -4.65 -14.13 -3.67
CA THR A 269 -5.33 -13.12 -4.49
C THR A 269 -4.86 -13.16 -5.95
N GLY A 270 -3.76 -13.85 -6.25
CA GLY A 270 -3.15 -13.87 -7.58
C GLY A 270 -2.63 -12.48 -7.99
N TYR A 271 -2.29 -11.62 -7.03
CA TYR A 271 -2.03 -10.21 -7.30
C TYR A 271 -0.73 -10.02 -8.05
N TYR A 272 -0.80 -9.24 -9.13
CA TYR A 272 0.32 -8.87 -9.95
C TYR A 272 0.41 -7.37 -10.06
N HIS A 273 1.60 -6.85 -9.82
CA HIS A 273 2.00 -5.54 -10.25
C HIS A 273 3.47 -5.61 -10.62
N ALA A 274 3.84 -5.17 -11.82
CA ALA A 274 5.16 -5.47 -12.36
C ALA A 274 6.30 -4.98 -11.44
N PRO A 275 7.31 -5.81 -11.13
CA PRO A 275 7.53 -7.18 -11.65
C PRO A 275 7.03 -8.31 -10.73
N ASN A 276 6.43 -8.00 -9.58
CA ASN A 276 6.16 -9.00 -8.53
C ASN A 276 4.76 -9.60 -8.66
N MET A 277 4.68 -10.90 -8.38
CA MET A 277 3.45 -11.69 -8.42
C MET A 277 3.26 -12.38 -7.08
N GLN A 278 2.06 -12.34 -6.52
CA GLN A 278 1.62 -13.32 -5.54
C GLN A 278 0.87 -14.43 -6.28
N CYS A 279 1.33 -15.66 -6.20
CA CYS A 279 0.62 -16.84 -6.69
C CYS A 279 0.75 -18.01 -5.70
N ASP A 280 0.59 -17.69 -4.41
CA ASP A 280 0.67 -18.67 -3.35
C ASP A 280 -0.65 -19.47 -3.21
N GLY A 281 -0.55 -20.75 -2.87
CA GLY A 281 -1.72 -21.63 -2.72
C GLY A 281 -1.41 -23.10 -2.96
N SER A 282 -2.25 -23.98 -2.41
CA SER A 282 -2.22 -25.41 -2.75
C SER A 282 -2.74 -25.65 -4.17
N PRO A 283 -2.43 -26.79 -4.81
CA PRO A 283 -2.99 -27.14 -6.12
C PRO A 283 -4.53 -27.08 -6.15
N GLN A 284 -5.19 -27.42 -5.04
CA GLN A 284 -6.64 -27.34 -4.94
C GLN A 284 -7.13 -25.88 -4.89
N MET A 285 -6.46 -25.01 -4.12
CA MET A 285 -6.82 -23.58 -4.07
C MET A 285 -6.67 -22.90 -5.43
N ILE A 286 -5.64 -23.26 -6.20
CA ILE A 286 -5.44 -22.76 -7.58
C ILE A 286 -6.65 -23.10 -8.47
N ILE A 287 -7.22 -24.31 -8.31
CA ILE A 287 -8.40 -24.75 -9.06
C ILE A 287 -9.66 -24.04 -8.55
N ASP A 288 -9.90 -24.07 -7.24
CA ASP A 288 -11.13 -23.55 -6.62
C ASP A 288 -11.32 -22.04 -6.86
N ASN A 289 -10.20 -21.31 -6.89
CA ASN A 289 -10.17 -19.87 -7.11
C ASN A 289 -9.80 -19.50 -8.56
N GLU A 290 -9.90 -20.44 -9.52
CA GLU A 290 -9.75 -20.16 -10.96
C GLU A 290 -8.47 -19.34 -11.30
N CYS A 291 -7.37 -19.70 -10.63
CA CYS A 291 -6.13 -18.97 -10.72
C CYS A 291 -5.48 -19.12 -12.11
N THR A 292 -4.99 -18.02 -12.68
CA THR A 292 -4.29 -17.96 -13.99
C THR A 292 -2.82 -17.58 -13.84
N CYS A 293 -2.19 -18.02 -12.75
CA CYS A 293 -0.78 -17.80 -12.43
C CYS A 293 -0.11 -19.13 -12.05
N SER A 294 1.22 -19.18 -12.07
CA SER A 294 1.98 -20.34 -11.62
C SER A 294 2.54 -20.10 -10.21
N PRO A 295 2.40 -21.05 -9.27
CA PRO A 295 3.08 -20.98 -7.97
C PRO A 295 4.60 -20.89 -8.06
N THR A 296 5.20 -21.27 -9.21
CA THR A 296 6.64 -21.10 -9.45
C THR A 296 7.06 -19.64 -9.60
N ASP A 297 6.11 -18.76 -9.91
CA ASP A 297 6.35 -17.34 -10.13
C ASP A 297 5.99 -16.52 -8.88
N ASP A 298 5.69 -17.19 -7.75
CA ASP A 298 5.33 -16.53 -6.50
C ASP A 298 6.53 -15.79 -5.89
N PHE A 299 6.39 -14.48 -5.78
CA PHE A 299 7.31 -13.61 -5.08
C PHE A 299 7.02 -13.59 -3.57
N ALA A 300 5.77 -13.84 -3.13
CA ALA A 300 5.39 -13.68 -1.74
C ALA A 300 6.27 -14.50 -0.79
N TRP A 301 6.61 -15.74 -1.15
CA TRP A 301 7.48 -16.59 -0.35
C TRP A 301 8.92 -16.72 -0.88
N ASP A 302 9.34 -15.84 -1.79
CA ASP A 302 10.72 -15.78 -2.30
C ASP A 302 11.74 -15.31 -1.23
N THR A 303 13.03 -15.53 -1.48
CA THR A 303 14.12 -15.08 -0.60
C THR A 303 14.27 -13.56 -0.52
N HIS A 304 13.81 -12.81 -1.52
CA HIS A 304 13.80 -11.34 -1.51
C HIS A 304 12.50 -10.73 -0.98
N SER A 305 11.59 -11.58 -0.47
CA SER A 305 10.37 -11.15 0.18
C SER A 305 10.51 -11.17 1.70
N CYS A 306 9.78 -10.27 2.35
CA CYS A 306 9.70 -10.15 3.79
C CYS A 306 8.48 -10.86 4.39
N ILE A 307 7.63 -11.51 3.59
CA ILE A 307 6.53 -12.34 4.13
C ILE A 307 7.07 -13.46 5.03
N PRO A 308 8.12 -14.23 4.66
CA PRO A 308 8.68 -15.25 5.55
C PRO A 308 9.11 -14.67 6.90
N LYS A 309 9.70 -13.46 6.90
CA LYS A 309 10.09 -12.75 8.12
C LYS A 309 8.89 -12.46 9.01
N PHE A 310 7.82 -11.90 8.44
CA PHE A 310 6.59 -11.58 9.18
C PHE A 310 6.02 -12.80 9.91
N PHE A 311 6.02 -13.97 9.28
CA PHE A 311 5.57 -15.20 9.92
C PHE A 311 6.53 -15.67 11.03
N ASP A 312 7.84 -15.63 10.79
CA ASP A 312 8.84 -16.15 11.73
C ASP A 312 8.93 -15.34 13.02
N ILE A 313 8.95 -14.01 12.95
CA ILE A 313 9.11 -13.16 14.14
C ILE A 313 7.91 -13.24 15.09
N HIS A 314 6.75 -13.62 14.56
CA HIS A 314 5.49 -13.73 15.31
C HIS A 314 5.06 -15.17 15.60
N ASN A 315 5.88 -16.15 15.21
CA ASN A 315 5.56 -17.59 15.31
C ASN A 315 4.18 -17.93 14.71
N LEU A 316 3.83 -17.30 13.59
CA LEU A 316 2.59 -17.61 12.88
C LEU A 316 2.71 -18.96 12.18
N GLU A 317 1.63 -19.71 12.16
CA GLU A 317 1.53 -20.93 11.37
C GLU A 317 1.62 -20.55 9.88
N ARG A 318 2.68 -21.03 9.21
CA ARG A 318 2.83 -20.87 7.77
C ARG A 318 1.83 -21.78 7.05
N PRO A 319 1.23 -21.34 5.93
CA PRO A 319 0.42 -22.23 5.10
C PRO A 319 1.23 -23.45 4.62
N ASP A 320 0.58 -24.60 4.43
CA ASP A 320 1.27 -25.85 4.07
C ASP A 320 2.07 -25.79 2.75
N TYR A 321 1.67 -24.91 1.84
CA TYR A 321 2.37 -24.67 0.57
C TYR A 321 3.57 -23.74 0.69
N ALA A 322 3.72 -23.02 1.81
CA ALA A 322 4.83 -22.11 2.02
C ALA A 322 6.15 -22.88 2.23
N PRO A 323 7.28 -22.35 1.77
CA PRO A 323 8.60 -22.92 2.05
C PRO A 323 8.82 -23.07 3.56
N LYS A 324 9.50 -24.14 3.97
CA LYS A 324 9.87 -24.40 5.37
C LYS A 324 11.16 -23.71 5.79
N THR A 325 11.88 -23.12 4.85
CA THR A 325 13.11 -22.37 5.12
C THR A 325 12.77 -21.13 5.93
N ARG A 326 13.45 -20.99 7.08
CA ARG A 326 13.36 -19.78 7.88
C ARG A 326 13.93 -18.59 7.12
N TYR A 327 13.41 -17.42 7.44
CA TYR A 327 13.98 -16.17 6.99
C TYR A 327 15.45 -16.07 7.41
N LEU A 328 16.28 -15.59 6.50
CA LEU A 328 17.67 -15.25 6.75
C LEU A 328 17.77 -13.72 6.81
N PRO A 329 18.31 -13.16 7.92
CA PRO A 329 18.58 -11.73 8.02
C PRO A 329 19.32 -11.19 6.79
N ILE A 330 18.93 -9.99 6.35
CA ILE A 330 19.54 -9.34 5.18
C ILE A 330 20.88 -8.69 5.56
N HIS A 331 21.00 -8.27 6.83
CA HIS A 331 22.20 -7.65 7.40
C HIS A 331 22.96 -8.59 8.33
#